data_AF-A0A9Q8WP95-F1
#
_entry.id   AF-A0A9Q8WP95-F1
#
_cell.length_a   1.000
_cell.length_b   1.000
_cell.length_c   1.000
_cell.angle_alpha   90.00
_cell.angle_beta   90.00
_cell.angle_gamma   90.00
#
_symmetry.space_group_name_H-M   'P 1'
#
loop_
_entity.id
_entity.type
_entity.pdbx_description
1 polymer ?
#
loop_
_entity_poly.entity_id
_entity_poly.type
_entity_poly.pdbx_seq_one_letter_code
_entity_poly.pdbx_strand_id
1 'polypeptide(L)'
;MTQRLIREVIDVTKACEVPIDYDLVDKLINKILAMHPIGSSMQNDFEAGRPMEVDIILGYPYRKGKELGIAKSTHPLLATPPF
;
A
#
# COMPACT_ATOMS: atom_id res chain seq x y z
N MET A 1 -9.26 -7.22 -4.93
CA MET A 1 -7.85 -6.81 -5.14
C MET A 1 -7.37 -5.89 -4.00
N THR A 2 -7.96 -4.70 -3.82
CA THR A 2 -7.55 -3.70 -2.80
C THR A 2 -7.45 -4.23 -1.37
N GLN A 3 -8.47 -4.94 -0.88
CA GLN A 3 -8.43 -5.50 0.49
C GLN A 3 -7.26 -6.47 0.71
N ARG A 4 -6.86 -7.23 -0.31
CA ARG A 4 -5.72 -8.15 -0.22
C ARG A 4 -4.41 -7.38 -0.04
N LEU A 5 -4.20 -6.32 -0.82
CA LEU A 5 -3.01 -5.47 -0.70
C LEU A 5 -2.92 -4.81 0.68
N ILE A 6 -4.04 -4.30 1.20
CA ILE A 6 -4.07 -3.71 2.54
C ILE A 6 -3.71 -4.77 3.61
N ARG A 7 -4.25 -5.99 3.50
CA ARG A 7 -3.92 -7.09 4.43
C ARG A 7 -2.44 -7.45 4.41
N GLU A 8 -1.83 -7.51 3.23
CA GLU A 8 -0.40 -7.80 3.10
C GLU A 8 0.47 -6.70 3.73
N VAL A 9 0.09 -5.43 3.60
CA VAL A 9 0.79 -4.33 4.31
C VAL A 9 0.60 -4.46 5.81
N ILE A 10 -0.60 -4.85 6.28
CA ILE A 10 -0.84 -5.11 7.71
C ILE A 10 0.02 -6.28 8.21
N ASP A 11 0.22 -7.33 7.42
CA ASP A 11 1.12 -8.45 7.77
C ASP A 11 2.55 -7.94 8.00
N VAL A 12 3.04 -7.05 7.12
CA VAL A 12 4.35 -6.38 7.29
C VAL A 12 4.39 -5.54 8.54
N THR A 13 3.32 -4.80 8.80
CA THR A 13 3.24 -3.88 9.94
C THR A 13 3.23 -4.65 11.27
N LYS A 14 2.49 -5.77 11.34
CA LYS A 14 2.49 -6.68 12.49
C LYS A 14 3.84 -7.34 12.73
N ALA A 15 4.53 -7.77 11.67
CA ALA A 15 5.87 -8.33 11.78
C ALA A 15 6.93 -7.28 12.20
N CYS A 16 6.62 -6.00 12.01
CA CYS A 16 7.37 -4.86 12.56
C CYS A 16 6.92 -4.47 13.98
N GLU A 17 6.13 -5.31 14.66
CA GLU A 17 5.62 -5.10 16.02
C GLU A 17 4.75 -3.84 16.17
N VAL A 18 4.18 -3.34 15.08
CA VAL A 18 3.25 -2.21 15.11
C VAL A 18 1.82 -2.75 15.29
N PRO A 19 1.08 -2.28 16.31
CA PRO A 19 -0.23 -2.84 16.68
C PRO A 19 -1.34 -2.35 15.74
N ILE A 20 -1.42 -2.93 14.55
CA ILE A 20 -2.50 -2.68 13.58
C ILE A 20 -3.36 -3.93 13.42
N ASP A 21 -4.67 -3.77 13.59
CA ASP A 21 -5.64 -4.85 13.42
C ASP A 21 -6.14 -5.00 11.98
N TYR A 22 -6.54 -6.23 11.62
CA TYR A 22 -7.11 -6.50 10.30
C TYR A 22 -8.48 -5.83 10.09
N ASP A 23 -9.17 -5.44 11.16
CA ASP A 23 -10.43 -4.69 11.06
C ASP A 23 -10.24 -3.31 10.39
N LEU A 24 -9.00 -2.81 10.36
CA LEU A 24 -8.63 -1.58 9.67
C LEU A 24 -8.90 -1.66 8.17
N VAL A 25 -8.82 -2.86 7.58
CA VAL A 25 -9.12 -3.07 6.16
C VAL A 25 -10.54 -2.60 5.85
N ASP A 26 -11.51 -3.09 6.62
CA ASP A 26 -12.92 -2.76 6.39
C ASP A 26 -13.20 -1.30 6.76
N LYS A 27 -12.59 -0.78 7.84
CA LYS A 27 -12.70 0.64 8.21
C LYS A 27 -12.22 1.57 7.10
N LEU A 28 -11.07 1.28 6.48
CA LEU A 28 -10.51 2.11 5.40
C LEU A 28 -11.35 2.03 4.13
N ILE A 29 -11.82 0.83 3.76
CA ILE A 29 -12.68 0.64 2.59
C ILE A 29 -14.02 1.37 2.78
N ASN A 30 -14.66 1.19 3.93
CA ASN A 30 -15.93 1.86 4.21
C ASN A 30 -15.75 3.39 4.24
N LYS A 31 -14.64 3.87 4.78
CA LYS A 31 -14.33 5.31 4.80
C LYS A 31 -14.20 5.88 3.38
N ILE A 32 -13.41 5.26 2.50
CA ILE A 32 -13.20 5.79 1.15
C ILE A 32 -14.46 5.73 0.29
N LEU A 33 -15.29 4.68 0.45
CA LEU A 33 -16.56 4.55 -0.26
C LEU A 33 -17.62 5.58 0.19
N ALA A 34 -17.51 6.08 1.41
CA ALA A 34 -18.40 7.11 1.95
C ALA A 34 -17.99 8.54 1.59
N MET A 35 -16.78 8.74 1.05
CA MET A 35 -16.30 10.05 0.61
C MET A 35 -16.85 10.40 -0.76
N HIS A 36 -16.96 11.70 -1.07
CA HIS A 36 -17.13 12.11 -2.47
C HIS A 36 -15.95 11.60 -3.31
N PRO A 37 -16.11 11.44 -4.64
CA PRO A 37 -14.98 11.04 -5.49
C PRO A 37 -13.77 11.93 -5.24
N ILE A 38 -12.65 11.30 -4.91
CA ILE A 38 -11.36 11.95 -4.68
C ILE A 38 -10.25 11.16 -5.37
N GLY A 39 -9.28 11.89 -5.93
CA GLY A 39 -8.00 11.33 -6.37
C GLY A 39 -6.97 11.33 -5.25
N SER A 40 -5.88 10.58 -5.43
CA SER A 40 -4.73 10.60 -4.51
C SER A 40 -3.74 11.71 -4.86
N SER A 41 -2.90 12.13 -3.92
CA SER A 41 -1.78 13.03 -4.23
C SER A 41 -0.86 12.46 -5.31
N MET A 42 -0.55 11.17 -5.22
CA MET A 42 0.26 10.46 -6.22
C MET A 42 -0.37 10.49 -7.61
N GLN A 43 -1.70 10.42 -7.73
CA GLN A 43 -2.40 10.60 -9.00
C GLN A 43 -2.19 12.03 -9.54
N ASN A 44 -2.34 13.04 -8.69
CA ASN A 44 -2.13 14.44 -9.09
C ASN A 44 -0.68 14.70 -9.51
N ASP A 45 0.30 14.03 -8.88
CA ASP A 45 1.71 14.11 -9.26
C ASP A 45 1.96 13.46 -10.61
N PHE A 46 1.36 12.28 -10.85
CA PHE A 46 1.43 11.61 -12.15
C PHE A 46 0.86 12.48 -13.28
N GLU A 47 -0.36 12.99 -13.10
CA GLU A 47 -1.03 13.83 -14.10
C GLU A 47 -0.26 15.13 -14.38
N ALA A 48 0.47 15.64 -13.39
CA ALA A 48 1.30 16.82 -13.53
C ALA A 48 2.76 16.55 -13.96
N GLY A 49 3.12 15.29 -14.23
CA GLY A 49 4.49 14.91 -14.58
C GLY A 49 5.53 15.14 -13.48
N ARG A 50 5.09 15.17 -12.22
CA ARG A 50 5.98 15.33 -11.06
C ARG A 50 6.51 13.97 -10.59
N PRO A 51 7.67 13.94 -9.90
CA PRO A 51 8.14 12.73 -9.23
C PRO A 51 7.07 12.17 -8.29
N MET A 52 6.79 10.87 -8.39
CA MET A 52 5.84 10.18 -7.54
C MET A 52 6.54 9.50 -6.36
N GLU A 53 5.84 9.38 -5.22
CA GLU A 53 6.36 8.77 -4.00
C GLU A 53 6.31 7.22 -4.01
N VAL A 54 6.49 6.60 -5.18
CA VAL A 54 6.36 5.13 -5.38
C VAL A 54 7.34 4.36 -4.49
N ASP A 55 8.61 4.79 -4.42
CA ASP A 55 9.65 4.10 -3.66
C ASP A 55 9.43 4.10 -2.14
N ILE A 56 8.73 5.13 -1.66
CA ILE A 56 8.45 5.31 -0.24
C ILE A 56 7.14 4.60 0.11
N ILE A 57 6.05 4.90 -0.59
CA ILE A 57 4.71 4.39 -0.28
C ILE A 57 4.59 2.90 -0.60
N LEU A 58 5.16 2.44 -1.73
CA LEU A 58 5.06 1.05 -2.18
C LEU A 58 6.37 0.29 -1.96
N GLY A 59 7.51 0.94 -2.22
CA GLY A 59 8.82 0.31 -2.16
C GLY A 59 9.26 -0.06 -0.73
N TYR A 60 9.00 0.77 0.27
CA TYR A 60 9.40 0.48 1.65
C TYR A 60 8.67 -0.74 2.23
N PRO A 61 7.33 -0.83 2.21
CA PRO A 61 6.62 -2.01 2.70
C PRO A 61 7.04 -3.30 1.98
N TYR A 62 7.30 -3.21 0.66
CA TYR A 62 7.78 -4.34 -0.12
C TYR A 62 9.17 -4.83 0.33
N ARG A 63 10.15 -3.92 0.45
CA ARG A 63 11.51 -4.26 0.93
C ARG A 63 11.46 -4.83 2.34
N LYS A 64 10.69 -4.20 3.23
CA LYS A 64 10.52 -4.66 4.62
C LYS A 64 9.88 -6.04 4.69
N GLY A 65 8.84 -6.29 3.90
CA GLY A 65 8.21 -7.61 3.81
C GLY A 65 9.16 -8.70 3.28
N LYS A 66 10.08 -8.35 2.38
CA LYS A 66 11.14 -9.27 1.93
C LYS A 66 12.17 -9.56 3.02
N GLU A 67 12.65 -8.53 3.72
CA GLU A 67 13.58 -8.68 4.85
C GLU A 67 13.02 -9.59 5.95
N LEU A 68 11.71 -9.52 6.18
CA LEU A 68 11.01 -10.30 7.21
C LEU A 68 10.55 -11.69 6.71
N GLY A 69 10.79 -12.04 5.44
CA GLY A 69 10.40 -13.35 4.88
C GLY A 69 8.89 -13.59 4.75
N ILE A 70 8.09 -12.54 4.89
CA ILE A 70 6.60 -12.59 4.87
C ILE A 70 6.02 -12.19 3.52
N ALA A 71 6.82 -11.59 2.63
CA ALA A 71 6.39 -11.22 1.29
C ALA A 71 6.06 -12.47 0.46
N LYS A 72 4.79 -12.90 0.53
CA LYS A 72 4.24 -13.96 -0.31
C LYS A 72 3.93 -13.40 -1.69
N SER A 73 4.94 -13.32 -2.55
CA SER A 73 4.79 -13.07 -3.99
C SER A 73 3.78 -11.98 -4.36
N THR A 74 3.88 -10.78 -3.80
CA THR A 74 2.93 -9.73 -4.14
C THR A 74 3.36 -8.99 -5.40
N HIS A 75 2.76 -9.41 -6.51
CA HIS A 75 2.29 -8.63 -7.68
C HIS A 75 3.20 -7.57 -8.34
N PRO A 76 3.25 -7.48 -9.69
CA PRO A 76 4.16 -6.58 -10.42
C PRO A 76 4.16 -5.11 -9.96
N LEU A 77 3.03 -4.59 -9.47
CA LEU A 77 2.92 -3.21 -8.97
C LEU A 77 3.83 -2.86 -7.78
N LEU A 78 4.28 -3.85 -6.99
CA LEU A 78 5.28 -3.66 -5.93
C LEU A 78 6.67 -4.15 -6.33
N ALA A 79 6.75 -5.00 -7.35
CA ALA A 79 7.99 -5.66 -7.79
C ALA A 79 8.71 -4.93 -8.93
N THR A 80 7.99 -4.11 -9.69
CA THR A 80 8.53 -3.31 -10.79
C THR A 80 7.95 -1.91 -10.70
N PRO A 81 8.76 -0.86 -10.51
CA PRO A 81 8.27 0.49 -10.73
C PRO A 81 7.76 0.57 -12.18
N PRO A 82 6.54 1.06 -12.43
CA PRO A 82 6.28 1.61 -13.75
C PRO A 82 7.21 2.81 -13.87
N PHE A 83 7.95 2.88 -14.98
CA PHE A 83 9.00 3.86 -15.32
C PHE A 83 10.43 3.42 -14.93
#